data_AF-A0A932K1J9-F1
#
_entry.id   AF-A0A932K1J9-F1
#
_cell.length_a   1.000
_cell.length_b   1.000
_cell.length_c   1.000
_cell.angle_alpha   90.00
_cell.angle_beta   90.00
_cell.angle_gamma   90.00
#
_symmetry.space_group_name_H-M   'P 1'
#
loop_
_entity.id
_entity.type
_entity.pdbx_description
1 polymer ?
#
loop_
_entity_poly.entity_id
_entity_poly.type
_entity_poly.pdbx_seq_one_letter_code
_entity_poly.pdbx_strand_id
1 'polypeptide(L)'
;GMLAQVSPKSREVLALHYLADYSEAEMAVALGVSPARIKSRLREGREQAKRKLLPVVRELRALQTKPGCGCPLSQRTVELIMAGYGKRGCSCHKTLIA
;
A
#
# COMPACT_ATOMS: atom_id res chain seq x y z
N GLY A 1 3.67 11.37 7.77
CA GLY A 1 3.22 10.22 6.94
C GLY A 1 4.40 9.35 6.55
N MET A 2 4.19 8.05 6.26
CA MET A 2 5.29 7.10 5.99
C MET A 2 6.15 7.49 4.78
N LEU A 3 5.56 8.11 3.75
CA LEU A 3 6.29 8.65 2.61
C LEU A 3 7.20 9.84 2.97
N ALA A 4 7.00 10.50 4.11
CA ALA A 4 7.87 11.60 4.55
C ALA A 4 9.27 11.13 4.97
N GLN A 5 9.44 9.82 5.21
CA GLN A 5 10.73 9.21 5.53
C GLN A 5 11.51 8.77 4.28
N VAL A 6 10.91 8.90 3.08
CA VAL A 6 11.60 8.71 1.81
C VAL A 6 12.41 9.97 1.51
N SER A 7 13.61 9.82 0.94
CA SER A 7 14.47 10.95 0.60
C SER A 7 13.70 12.02 -0.22
N PRO A 8 13.96 13.33 -0.03
CA PRO A 8 13.20 14.36 -0.73
C PRO A 8 13.21 14.21 -2.25
N LYS A 9 14.37 13.89 -2.83
CA LYS A 9 14.54 13.70 -4.29
C LYS A 9 13.84 12.45 -4.80
N SER A 10 13.86 11.35 -4.05
CA SER A 10 13.15 10.13 -4.45
C SER A 10 11.64 10.30 -4.31
N ARG A 11 11.19 11.00 -3.25
CA ARG A 11 9.79 11.30 -3.00
C ARG A 11 9.18 12.20 -4.08
N GLU A 12 9.91 13.22 -4.51
CA GLU A 12 9.50 14.10 -5.61
C GLU A 12 9.25 13.30 -6.90
N VAL A 13 10.20 12.46 -7.30
CA VAL A 13 10.08 11.63 -8.51
C VAL A 13 8.95 10.60 -8.39
N LEU A 14 8.74 10.00 -7.21
CA LEU A 14 7.59 9.13 -6.97
C LEU A 14 6.25 9.87 -7.10
N ALA A 15 6.16 11.10 -6.57
CA ALA A 15 4.95 11.90 -6.66
C ALA A 15 4.63 12.26 -8.11
N LEU A 16 5.63 12.74 -8.87
CA LEU A 16 5.46 13.06 -10.29
C LEU A 16 5.03 11.83 -11.09
N HIS A 17 5.61 10.67 -10.82
CA HIS A 17 5.31 9.46 -11.57
C HIS A 17 3.95 8.83 -11.24
N TYR A 18 3.59 8.74 -9.95
CA TYR A 18 2.39 8.00 -9.52
C TYR A 18 1.17 8.86 -9.24
N LEU A 19 1.33 10.17 -9.02
CA LEU A 19 0.21 11.08 -8.74
C LEU A 19 -0.10 12.02 -9.91
N ALA A 20 0.87 12.25 -10.78
CA ALA A 20 0.73 13.15 -11.93
C ALA A 20 1.06 12.46 -13.27
N ASP A 21 1.26 11.14 -13.25
CA ASP A 21 1.44 10.27 -14.44
C ASP A 21 2.57 10.71 -15.40
N TYR A 22 3.56 11.46 -14.92
CA TYR A 22 4.70 11.84 -15.74
C TYR A 22 5.56 10.62 -16.10
N SER A 23 5.98 10.57 -17.36
CA SER A 23 6.97 9.61 -17.84
C SER A 23 8.37 9.94 -17.33
N GLU A 24 9.27 8.95 -17.36
CA GLU A 24 10.68 9.17 -16.98
C GLU A 24 11.38 10.22 -17.84
N ALA A 25 11.01 10.32 -19.13
CA ALA A 25 11.58 11.30 -20.05
C ALA A 25 11.12 12.72 -19.72
N GLU A 26 9.83 12.92 -19.46
CA GLU A 26 9.29 14.23 -19.08
C GLU A 26 9.88 14.69 -17.75
N MET A 27 10.01 13.79 -16.76
CA MET A 27 10.67 14.11 -15.50
C MET A 27 12.15 14.46 -15.68
N ALA A 28 12.86 13.77 -16.57
CA ALA A 28 14.27 14.07 -16.86
C ALA A 28 14.43 15.49 -17.41
N VAL A 29 13.56 15.88 -18.35
CA VAL A 29 13.52 17.24 -18.91
C VAL A 29 13.14 18.27 -17.85
N ALA A 30 12.02 18.05 -17.15
CA ALA A 30 11.48 18.99 -16.16
C ALA A 30 12.44 19.24 -14.98
N LEU A 31 13.18 18.21 -14.54
CA LEU A 31 14.09 18.30 -13.39
C LEU A 31 15.55 18.58 -13.79
N GLY A 32 15.85 18.70 -15.09
CA GLY A 32 17.21 18.95 -15.59
C GLY A 32 18.21 17.86 -15.21
N VAL A 33 17.79 16.59 -15.24
CA VAL A 33 18.66 15.44 -14.88
C VAL A 33 18.60 14.34 -15.94
N SER A 34 19.60 13.45 -15.94
CA SER A 34 19.60 12.33 -16.87
C SER A 34 18.47 11.33 -16.59
N PRO A 35 17.93 10.64 -17.61
CA PRO A 35 16.94 9.58 -17.42
C PRO A 35 17.42 8.46 -16.48
N ALA A 36 18.71 8.13 -16.52
CA ALA A 36 19.32 7.16 -15.59
C ALA A 36 19.19 7.58 -14.12
N ARG A 37 19.32 8.89 -13.83
CA ARG A 37 19.14 9.43 -12.48
C ARG A 37 17.68 9.37 -12.04
N ILE A 38 16.72 9.58 -12.95
CA ILE A 38 15.28 9.37 -12.67
C ILE A 38 15.02 7.92 -12.30
N LYS A 39 15.52 6.96 -13.09
CA LYS A 39 15.40 5.51 -12.80
C LYS A 39 15.97 5.14 -11.44
N SER A 40 17.18 5.61 -11.12
CA SER A 40 17.81 5.37 -9.81
C SER A 40 16.95 5.94 -8.67
N ARG A 41 16.48 7.18 -8.79
CA ARG A 41 15.62 7.81 -7.77
C ARG A 41 14.29 7.07 -7.58
N LEU A 42 13.65 6.62 -8.66
CA LEU A 42 12.45 5.79 -8.61
C LEU A 42 12.70 4.47 -7.89
N ARG A 43 13.80 3.79 -8.24
CA ARG A 43 14.17 2.53 -7.59
C ARG A 43 14.41 2.73 -6.09
N GLU A 44 15.26 3.68 -5.72
CA GLU A 44 15.58 4.00 -4.33
C GLU A 44 14.32 4.39 -3.55
N GLY A 45 13.47 5.23 -4.13
CA GLY A 45 12.20 5.64 -3.55
C GLY A 45 11.28 4.45 -3.25
N ARG A 46 11.11 3.55 -4.23
CA ARG A 46 10.31 2.33 -4.05
C ARG A 46 10.89 1.42 -2.98
N GLU A 47 12.20 1.22 -2.94
CA GLU A 47 12.85 0.40 -1.91
C GLU A 47 12.66 1.00 -0.51
N GLN A 48 12.83 2.31 -0.35
CA GLN A 48 12.61 3.01 0.92
C GLN A 48 11.14 2.94 1.35
N ALA A 49 10.21 3.23 0.44
CA ALA A 49 8.78 3.13 0.69
C ALA A 49 8.38 1.69 1.08
N LYS A 50 8.88 0.69 0.35
CA LYS A 50 8.62 -0.74 0.63
C LYS A 50 9.09 -1.13 2.03
N ARG A 51 10.30 -0.75 2.45
CA ARG A 51 10.81 -1.05 3.80
C ARG A 51 9.92 -0.49 4.91
N LYS A 52 9.32 0.68 4.69
CA LYS A 52 8.46 1.35 5.67
C LYS A 52 7.02 0.87 5.64
N LEU A 53 6.49 0.55 4.46
CA LEU A 53 5.10 0.16 4.26
C LEU A 53 4.87 -1.34 4.45
N LEU A 54 5.88 -2.19 4.22
CA LEU A 54 5.74 -3.65 4.34
C LEU A 54 5.15 -4.12 5.69
N PRO A 55 5.62 -3.62 6.86
CA PRO A 55 5.04 -4.02 8.14
C PRO A 55 3.55 -3.68 8.23
N VAL A 56 3.18 -2.47 7.79
CA VAL A 56 1.82 -1.97 7.81
C VAL A 56 0.92 -2.75 6.85
N VAL A 57 1.41 -3.06 5.65
CA VAL A 57 0.70 -3.92 4.70
C VAL A 57 0.50 -5.33 5.25
N ARG A 58 1.48 -5.88 5.99
CA ARG A 58 1.35 -7.18 6.66
C ARG A 58 0.31 -7.13 7.77
N GLU A 59 0.33 -6.10 8.61
CA GLU A 59 -0.67 -5.87 9.65
C GLU A 59 -2.08 -5.75 9.06
N LEU A 60 -2.24 -4.92 8.02
CA LEU A 60 -3.52 -4.76 7.33
C LEU A 60 -4.00 -6.07 6.70
N ARG A 61 -3.10 -6.87 6.10
CA ARG A 61 -3.47 -8.20 5.58
C ARG A 61 -3.86 -9.17 6.70
N ALA A 62 -3.16 -9.16 7.82
CA ALA A 62 -3.49 -10.02 8.96
C ALA A 62 -4.86 -9.65 9.55
N LEU A 63 -5.19 -8.35 9.60
CA LEU A 63 -6.52 -7.87 9.98
C LEU A 63 -7.60 -8.28 8.98
N GLN A 64 -7.26 -8.52 7.71
CA GLN A 64 -8.18 -9.02 6.67
C GLN A 64 -8.42 -10.54 6.75
N THR A 65 -7.67 -11.26 7.58
CA THR A 65 -7.87 -12.70 7.85
C THR A 65 -8.37 -12.90 9.28
N LYS A 66 -9.54 -13.50 9.45
CA LYS A 66 -10.09 -13.77 10.78
C LYS A 66 -9.25 -14.86 11.48
N PRO A 67 -8.71 -14.66 12.70
CA PRO A 67 -7.94 -15.72 13.37
C PRO A 67 -8.83 -16.95 13.58
N GLY A 68 -8.38 -18.11 13.10
CA GLY A 68 -9.12 -19.38 13.13
C GLY A 68 -10.04 -19.66 11.93
N CYS A 69 -10.12 -18.77 10.92
CA CYS A 69 -10.82 -19.04 9.65
C CYS A 69 -9.96 -18.55 8.49
N GLY A 70 -9.51 -19.45 7.60
CA GLY A 70 -8.75 -19.09 6.39
C GLY A 70 -9.55 -18.33 5.32
N CYS A 71 -10.69 -17.73 5.70
CA CYS A 71 -11.57 -16.98 4.82
C CYS A 71 -11.14 -15.50 4.79
N PRO A 72 -10.96 -14.88 3.60
CA PRO A 72 -10.77 -13.43 3.50
C PRO A 72 -12.03 -12.71 3.99
N LEU A 73 -11.87 -11.68 4.83
CA LEU A 73 -12.98 -10.82 5.23
C LEU A 73 -13.56 -10.14 3.98
N SER A 74 -14.87 -10.28 3.74
CA SER A 74 -15.51 -9.57 2.64
C SER A 74 -15.36 -8.06 2.83
N GLN A 75 -15.28 -7.26 1.75
CA GLN A 75 -15.18 -5.79 1.82
C GLN A 75 -16.23 -5.17 2.74
N ARG A 76 -17.45 -5.72 2.72
CA ARG A 76 -18.58 -5.34 3.60
C ARG A 76 -18.28 -5.52 5.09
N THR A 77 -17.42 -6.47 5.44
CA THR A 77 -17.01 -6.75 6.83
C THR A 77 -15.90 -5.79 7.30
N VAL A 78 -15.03 -5.34 6.39
CA VAL A 78 -13.97 -4.36 6.74
C VAL A 78 -14.57 -3.00 7.09
N GLU A 79 -15.58 -2.54 6.33
CA GLU A 79 -16.31 -1.31 6.62
C GLU A 79 -17.06 -1.38 7.97
N LEU A 80 -17.67 -2.54 8.28
CA LEU A 80 -18.37 -2.76 9.56
C LEU A 80 -17.41 -2.86 10.77
N ILE A 81 -16.21 -3.43 10.60
CA ILE A 81 -15.19 -3.53 11.67
C ILE A 81 -14.61 -2.15 11.99
N MET A 82 -14.32 -1.34 10.97
CA MET A 82 -13.78 0.01 11.17
C MET A 82 -14.83 0.98 11.74
N ALA A 83 -16.13 0.72 11.51
CA ALA A 83 -17.24 1.49 12.09
C ALA A 83 -17.65 1.03 13.51
N GLY A 84 -17.15 -0.11 13.99
CA GLY A 84 -17.67 -0.76 15.20
C GLY A 84 -16.61 -1.48 16.01
N TYR A 85 -15.77 -0.73 16.73
CA TYR A 85 -15.07 -1.27 17.90
C TYR A 85 -16.12 -1.67 18.95
N GLY A 86 -16.54 -2.93 18.89
CA GLY A 86 -17.42 -3.57 19.88
C GLY A 86 -18.72 -4.11 19.30
N LYS A 87 -18.72 -5.36 18.82
CA LYS A 87 -19.68 -6.39 19.28
C LYS A 87 -19.39 -7.77 18.69
N ARG A 88 -19.70 -8.75 19.53
CA ARG A 88 -19.49 -10.20 19.48
C ARG A 88 -19.99 -10.89 18.20
N GLY A 89 -19.24 -11.93 17.81
CA GLY A 89 -19.77 -13.16 17.23
C GLY A 89 -19.82 -13.20 15.70
N CYS A 90 -19.05 -14.10 15.10
CA CYS A 90 -19.28 -14.49 13.71
C CYS A 90 -19.49 -16.00 13.69
N SER A 91 -20.75 -16.39 13.44
CA SER A 91 -21.22 -17.75 13.23
C SER A 91 -20.88 -18.17 11.80
N CYS A 92 -19.85 -18.98 11.65
CA CYS A 92 -19.69 -19.83 10.48
C CYS A 92 -20.81 -20.89 10.48
N HIS A 93 -22.02 -20.52 10.06
CA HIS A 93 -23.11 -21.46 9.86
C HIS A 93 -23.22 -21.86 8.38
N LYS A 94 -22.70 -23.07 8.11
CA LYS A 94 -23.19 -24.09 7.18
C LYS A 94 -23.57 -23.68 5.75
N THR A 95 -22.73 -24.10 4.80
CA THR A 95 -23.22 -24.90 3.66
C THR A 95 -22.18 -25.95 3.24
N LEU A 96 -22.20 -27.10 3.91
CA LEU A 96 -21.83 -28.39 3.34
C LEU A 96 -23.12 -29.22 3.33
N ILE A 97 -23.82 -29.18 2.20
CA ILE A 97 -24.90 -30.08 1.79
C ILE A 97 -24.86 -29.99 0.26
N ALA A 98 -24.65 -31.03 -0.55
CA ALA A 98 -24.25 -32.42 -0.37
C ALA A 98 -23.46 -32.80 -1.64
#